data_AF-A0A1F9TR42-F1
#
_entry.id   AF-A0A1F9TR42-F1
#
_cell.length_a   1.000
_cell.length_b   1.000
_cell.length_c   1.000
_cell.angle_alpha   90.00
_cell.angle_beta   90.00
_cell.angle_gamma   90.00
#
_symmetry.space_group_name_H-M   'P 1'
#
loop_
_entity.id
_entity.type
_entity.pdbx_description
1 polymer ?
#
loop_
_entity_poly.entity_id
_entity_poly.type
_entity_poly.pdbx_seq_one_letter_code
_entity_poly.pdbx_strand_id
1 'polypeptide(L)'
;MTRLLLAAALLCAAPAADARLYEAAAKAKAAWMTVSSIKTGQEYYLEVAQDGQAVMREETSKSVLTRRGAIKPFLAKDFFREIENSEIINSQNVKQSKMVFYRGDMLKVSAYISGELTRTVAPLNNFGEAFSYAFGEVKKAVAALPQESKLRAFLRAEPVEGDELASYRDKVSADGELKVLETAELQKVRELMAAIKEPFRLVPIENEERLRVLQEFITSRQLYGLRTLFYLTSTRGTYKLQVLDTARTQAPERKKAPAAAPKKAKASPATKKR
;
A
#
# COMPACT_ATOMS: atom_id res chain seq x y z
N MET A 1 64.70 -12.80 -12.25
CA MET A 1 63.53 -12.97 -13.15
C MET A 1 62.87 -14.25 -12.69
N THR A 2 61.65 -14.33 -12.15
CA THR A 2 60.43 -13.56 -12.38
C THR A 2 59.53 -13.80 -11.16
N ARG A 3 58.95 -12.73 -10.61
CA ARG A 3 57.95 -12.78 -9.54
C ARG A 3 56.64 -13.34 -10.12
N LEU A 4 55.96 -14.26 -9.44
CA LEU A 4 54.51 -14.42 -9.61
C LEU A 4 53.85 -14.50 -8.23
N LEU A 5 53.20 -13.39 -7.88
CA LEU A 5 52.28 -13.24 -6.76
C LEU A 5 51.02 -14.05 -7.05
N LEU A 6 50.66 -15.01 -6.20
CA LEU A 6 49.28 -15.45 -6.06
C LEU A 6 48.64 -14.65 -4.91
N ALA A 7 47.95 -13.57 -5.29
CA ALA A 7 47.02 -12.89 -4.41
C ALA A 7 45.70 -13.69 -4.42
N ALA A 8 45.39 -14.37 -3.32
CA ALA A 8 44.10 -15.00 -3.10
C ALA A 8 43.04 -13.91 -2.88
N ALA A 9 42.25 -13.63 -3.90
CA ALA A 9 41.08 -12.76 -3.80
C ALA A 9 39.98 -13.47 -3.00
N LEU A 10 39.87 -13.14 -1.72
CA LEU A 10 38.66 -13.33 -0.92
C LEU A 10 37.54 -12.46 -1.51
N LEU A 11 36.82 -13.01 -2.48
CA LEU A 11 35.51 -12.51 -2.86
C LEU A 11 34.54 -12.88 -1.73
N CYS A 12 34.37 -11.94 -0.80
CA CYS A 12 33.20 -11.88 0.06
C CYS A 12 31.96 -11.72 -0.83
N ALA A 13 31.39 -12.85 -1.24
CA ALA A 13 30.02 -12.90 -1.71
C ALA A 13 29.12 -12.58 -0.52
N ALA A 14 28.83 -11.30 -0.30
CA ALA A 14 27.75 -10.89 0.57
C ALA A 14 26.47 -11.58 0.06
N PRO A 15 25.77 -12.37 0.88
CA PRO A 15 24.55 -12.98 0.43
C PRO A 15 23.53 -11.87 0.19
N ALA A 16 23.03 -11.78 -1.04
CA ALA A 16 21.86 -11.01 -1.42
C ALA A 16 20.59 -11.62 -0.75
N ALA A 17 20.54 -11.60 0.57
CA ALA A 17 19.48 -12.18 1.38
C ALA A 17 18.17 -11.35 1.33
N ASP A 18 18.24 -10.09 0.89
CA ASP A 18 17.07 -9.21 0.81
C ASP A 18 16.10 -9.56 -0.33
N ALA A 19 16.57 -10.18 -1.42
CA ALA A 19 15.74 -10.42 -2.61
C ALA A 19 15.03 -11.79 -2.59
N ARG A 20 15.48 -12.73 -1.74
CA ARG A 20 14.95 -14.10 -1.69
C ARG A 20 13.85 -14.31 -0.65
N LEU A 21 13.58 -13.32 0.19
CA LEU A 21 12.63 -13.42 1.31
C LEU A 21 11.15 -13.54 0.91
N TYR A 22 10.81 -13.41 -0.38
CA TYR A 22 9.41 -13.46 -0.84
C TYR A 22 9.04 -14.70 -1.65
N GLU A 23 9.98 -15.63 -1.94
CA GLU A 23 9.75 -16.62 -3.00
C GLU A 23 9.78 -18.12 -2.62
N ALA A 24 10.13 -18.56 -1.41
CA ALA A 24 10.36 -20.01 -1.22
C ALA A 24 10.13 -20.64 0.18
N ALA A 25 9.31 -20.06 1.05
CA ALA A 25 8.79 -20.78 2.22
C ALA A 25 7.26 -20.71 2.19
N ALA A 26 6.57 -21.77 2.64
CA ALA A 26 5.12 -21.78 2.78
C ALA A 26 4.66 -20.43 3.31
N LYS A 27 3.94 -19.63 2.48
CA LYS A 27 3.65 -18.22 2.75
C LYS A 27 3.20 -18.10 4.20
N ALA A 28 4.05 -17.51 5.06
CA ALA A 28 3.71 -17.29 6.45
C ALA A 28 2.38 -16.53 6.48
N LYS A 29 1.44 -16.95 7.32
CA LYS A 29 0.14 -16.25 7.42
C LYS A 29 0.43 -14.78 7.69
N ALA A 30 -0.21 -13.91 6.93
CA ALA A 30 -0.09 -12.47 7.07
C ALA A 30 -1.44 -11.87 7.44
N ALA A 31 -1.39 -10.83 8.26
CA ALA A 31 -2.52 -9.96 8.54
C ALA A 31 -2.16 -8.58 7.99
N TRP A 32 -3.07 -7.99 7.24
CA TRP A 32 -2.92 -6.63 6.75
C TRP A 32 -4.12 -5.79 7.13
N MET A 33 -3.87 -4.53 7.43
CA MET A 33 -4.91 -3.63 7.87
C MET A 33 -4.67 -2.22 7.39
N THR A 34 -5.78 -1.52 7.21
CA THR A 34 -5.82 -0.10 6.92
C THR A 34 -6.48 0.59 8.09
N VAL A 35 -5.79 1.58 8.67
CA VAL A 35 -6.36 2.44 9.70
C VAL A 35 -6.55 3.81 9.10
N SER A 36 -7.80 4.27 9.11
CA SER A 36 -8.17 5.60 8.65
C SER A 36 -8.61 6.44 9.85
N SER A 37 -7.93 7.55 10.09
CA SER A 37 -8.36 8.52 11.09
C SER A 37 -9.35 9.50 10.46
N ILE A 38 -10.59 9.48 10.92
CA ILE A 38 -11.63 10.39 10.43
C ILE A 38 -11.27 11.85 10.75
N LYS A 39 -10.56 12.08 11.86
CA LYS A 39 -10.18 13.44 12.32
C LYS A 39 -9.10 14.08 11.46
N THR A 40 -8.07 13.32 11.11
CA THR A 40 -6.89 13.86 10.41
C THR A 40 -6.93 13.58 8.91
N GLY A 41 -7.82 12.71 8.45
CA GLY A 41 -7.86 12.21 7.07
C GLY A 41 -6.63 11.35 6.72
N GLN A 42 -5.81 10.99 7.71
CA GLN A 42 -4.64 10.15 7.50
C GLN A 42 -5.06 8.69 7.38
N GLU A 43 -4.49 8.02 6.40
CA GLU A 43 -4.60 6.59 6.21
C GLU A 43 -3.21 5.97 6.36
N TYR A 44 -3.10 4.94 7.18
CA TYR A 44 -1.92 4.10 7.14
C TYR A 44 -2.29 2.64 6.98
N TYR A 45 -1.45 1.98 6.20
CA TYR A 45 -1.47 0.55 5.99
C TYR A 45 -0.41 -0.10 6.87
N LEU A 46 -0.74 -1.24 7.47
CA LEU A 46 0.16 -2.08 8.24
C LEU A 46 -0.04 -3.55 7.81
N GLU A 47 1.04 -4.22 7.47
CA GLU A 47 1.08 -5.66 7.22
C GLU A 47 2.09 -6.30 8.16
N VAL A 48 1.72 -7.44 8.74
CA VAL A 48 2.60 -8.26 9.57
C VAL A 48 2.42 -9.72 9.17
N ALA A 49 3.52 -10.40 8.87
CA ALA A 49 3.58 -11.83 8.71
C ALA A 49 3.97 -12.52 10.03
N GLN A 50 3.55 -13.76 10.22
CA GLN A 50 3.82 -14.55 11.43
C GLN A 50 5.32 -14.75 11.73
N ASP A 51 6.18 -14.66 10.71
CA ASP A 51 7.64 -14.74 10.85
C ASP A 51 8.29 -13.42 11.30
N GLY A 52 7.49 -12.35 11.44
CA GLY A 52 7.95 -11.03 11.85
C GLY A 52 8.29 -10.09 10.68
N GLN A 53 8.14 -10.50 9.41
CA GLN A 53 8.21 -9.56 8.30
C GLN A 53 7.06 -8.56 8.39
N ALA A 54 7.34 -7.28 8.18
CA ALA A 54 6.34 -6.24 8.31
C ALA A 54 6.54 -5.10 7.31
N VAL A 55 5.43 -4.48 6.94
CA VAL A 55 5.37 -3.30 6.07
C VAL A 55 4.43 -2.29 6.69
N MET A 56 4.82 -1.02 6.73
CA MET A 56 3.92 0.09 7.03
C MET A 56 4.01 1.12 5.91
N ARG A 57 2.87 1.58 5.42
CA ARG A 57 2.77 2.68 4.46
C ARG A 57 1.86 3.75 5.04
N GLU A 58 2.41 4.93 5.28
CA GLU A 58 1.68 6.10 5.76
C GLU A 58 1.45 7.05 4.59
N GLU A 59 0.18 7.40 4.35
CA GLU A 59 -0.21 8.34 3.32
C GLU A 59 -0.90 9.55 3.96
N THR A 60 -0.36 10.72 3.64
CA THR A 60 -0.97 12.01 3.94
C THR A 60 -1.19 12.77 2.63
N SER A 61 -1.91 13.88 2.68
CA SER A 61 -2.08 14.76 1.50
C SER A 61 -0.76 15.32 0.96
N LYS A 62 0.33 15.28 1.74
CA LYS A 62 1.63 15.90 1.40
C LYS A 62 2.75 14.89 1.18
N SER A 63 2.63 13.69 1.71
CA SER A 63 3.72 12.70 1.71
C SER A 63 3.22 11.28 1.68
N VAL A 64 4.04 10.41 1.09
CA VAL A 64 3.91 8.95 1.22
C VAL A 64 5.22 8.43 1.76
N LEU A 65 5.15 7.63 2.82
CA LEU A 65 6.29 7.00 3.46
C LEU A 65 6.02 5.51 3.63
N THR A 66 6.91 4.67 3.07
CA THR A 66 6.87 3.22 3.27
C THR A 66 8.07 2.79 4.11
N ARG A 67 7.85 1.92 5.08
CA ARG A 67 8.87 1.23 5.89
C ARG A 67 8.64 -0.27 5.76
N ARG A 68 9.72 -1.03 5.58
CA ARG A 68 9.68 -2.49 5.40
C ARG A 68 10.88 -3.12 6.09
N GLY A 69 10.70 -4.31 6.64
CA GLY A 69 11.75 -5.07 7.31
C GLY A 69 11.20 -6.09 8.28
N ALA A 70 12.03 -6.54 9.22
CA ALA A 70 11.65 -7.53 10.23
C ALA A 70 11.52 -6.91 11.62
N ILE A 71 10.42 -7.20 12.31
CA ILE A 71 10.23 -6.91 13.73
C ILE A 71 10.53 -8.15 14.59
N LYS A 72 10.57 -7.98 15.90
CA LYS A 72 10.82 -9.10 16.83
C LYS A 72 9.69 -10.14 16.70
N PRO A 73 9.99 -11.43 16.50
CA PRO A 73 8.96 -12.45 16.26
C PRO A 73 7.92 -12.59 17.38
N PHE A 74 8.27 -12.30 18.64
CA PHE A 74 7.30 -12.36 19.74
C PHE A 74 6.18 -11.31 19.58
N LEU A 75 6.49 -10.12 19.04
CA LEU A 75 5.49 -9.08 18.78
C LEU A 75 4.48 -9.53 17.72
N ALA A 76 4.97 -10.19 16.66
CA ALA A 76 4.09 -10.78 15.66
C ALA A 76 3.22 -11.88 16.28
N LYS A 77 3.81 -12.79 17.07
CA LYS A 77 3.06 -13.87 17.75
C LYS A 77 1.98 -13.33 18.69
N ASP A 78 2.32 -12.35 19.53
CA ASP A 78 1.34 -11.72 20.44
C ASP A 78 0.21 -11.06 19.63
N PHE A 79 0.55 -10.34 18.55
CA PHE A 79 -0.46 -9.72 17.68
C PHE A 79 -1.40 -10.74 17.02
N PHE A 80 -0.88 -11.84 16.48
CA PHE A 80 -1.70 -12.90 15.90
C PHE A 80 -2.58 -13.60 16.95
N ARG A 81 -2.06 -13.81 18.17
CA ARG A 81 -2.86 -14.33 19.29
C ARG A 81 -4.06 -13.42 19.56
N GLU A 82 -3.86 -12.09 19.59
CA GLU A 82 -4.96 -11.16 19.81
C GLU A 82 -5.93 -11.06 18.62
N ILE A 83 -5.47 -11.26 17.37
CA ILE A 83 -6.36 -11.41 16.21
C ILE A 83 -7.26 -12.64 16.38
N GLU A 84 -6.66 -13.79 16.69
CA GLU A 84 -7.38 -15.06 16.82
C GLU A 84 -8.36 -15.06 18.00
N ASN A 85 -8.04 -14.34 19.08
CA ASN A 85 -8.91 -14.16 20.25
C ASN A 85 -9.96 -13.05 20.06
N SER A 86 -9.89 -12.26 18.99
CA SER A 86 -10.76 -11.11 18.84
C SER A 86 -12.18 -11.52 18.44
N GLU A 87 -13.13 -11.33 19.35
CA GLU A 87 -14.55 -11.61 19.09
C GLU A 87 -15.08 -10.81 17.90
N ILE A 88 -14.62 -9.57 17.67
CA ILE A 88 -15.10 -8.74 16.57
C ILE A 88 -14.59 -9.20 15.20
N ILE A 89 -13.43 -9.87 15.17
CA ILE A 89 -12.88 -10.47 13.96
C ILE A 89 -13.55 -11.81 13.68
N ASN A 90 -13.82 -12.58 14.73
CA ASN A 90 -14.47 -13.89 14.64
C ASN A 90 -15.99 -13.80 14.46
N SER A 91 -16.61 -12.69 14.86
CA SER A 91 -18.05 -12.49 14.70
C SER A 91 -18.37 -11.93 13.31
N GLN A 92 -19.20 -12.65 12.56
CA GLN A 92 -19.73 -12.20 11.27
C GLN A 92 -20.72 -11.01 11.39
N ASN A 93 -20.96 -10.50 12.61
CA ASN A 93 -22.07 -9.62 12.93
C ASN A 93 -21.62 -8.42 13.77
N VAL A 94 -20.66 -7.65 13.24
CA VAL A 94 -20.33 -6.34 13.82
C VAL A 94 -21.49 -5.38 13.52
N LYS A 95 -22.27 -5.04 14.56
CA LYS A 95 -23.42 -4.14 14.46
C LYS A 95 -23.03 -2.82 13.78
N GLN A 96 -23.35 -2.70 12.49
CA GLN A 96 -23.03 -1.55 11.65
C GLN A 96 -23.68 -0.25 12.16
N SER A 97 -24.73 -0.34 12.97
CA SER A 97 -25.50 0.80 13.50
C SER A 97 -24.69 1.78 14.35
N LYS A 98 -23.59 1.36 14.99
CA LYS A 98 -22.71 2.27 15.74
C LYS A 98 -21.74 3.07 14.87
N MET A 99 -21.61 2.75 13.57
CA MET A 99 -20.64 3.40 12.68
C MET A 99 -21.09 4.79 12.19
N VAL A 100 -22.40 5.09 12.17
CA VAL A 100 -22.96 6.30 11.55
C VAL A 100 -22.53 7.60 12.25
N PHE A 101 -22.19 7.55 13.54
CA PHE A 101 -21.80 8.72 14.33
C PHE A 101 -20.37 8.65 14.90
N TYR A 102 -19.59 7.63 14.52
CA TYR A 102 -18.23 7.48 15.05
C TYR A 102 -17.27 8.47 14.38
N ARG A 103 -16.48 9.18 15.20
CA ARG A 103 -15.49 10.18 14.75
C ARG A 103 -14.05 9.82 15.12
N GLY A 104 -13.80 8.59 15.59
CA GLY A 104 -12.46 8.12 15.93
C GLY A 104 -11.78 7.42 14.76
N ASP A 105 -10.81 6.56 15.08
CA ASP A 105 -10.04 5.81 14.09
C ASP A 105 -10.78 4.53 13.70
N MET A 106 -10.99 4.37 12.39
CA MET A 106 -11.61 3.17 11.81
C MET A 106 -10.52 2.22 11.38
N LEU A 107 -10.63 0.97 11.84
CA LEU A 107 -9.71 -0.11 11.49
C LEU A 107 -10.42 -1.07 10.51
N LYS A 108 -9.78 -1.29 9.36
CA LYS A 108 -10.15 -2.31 8.38
C LYS A 108 -9.07 -3.39 8.42
N VAL A 109 -9.34 -4.52 9.08
CA VAL A 109 -8.40 -5.65 9.17
C VAL A 109 -8.79 -6.72 8.17
N SER A 110 -7.81 -7.27 7.48
CA SER A 110 -7.91 -8.48 6.68
C SER A 110 -6.92 -9.52 7.20
N ALA A 111 -7.42 -10.68 7.60
CA ALA A 111 -6.62 -11.75 8.20
C ALA A 111 -7.18 -13.12 7.84
N TYR A 112 -6.32 -14.15 7.86
CA TYR A 112 -6.75 -15.52 7.70
C TYR A 112 -7.22 -16.10 9.03
N ILE A 113 -8.52 -16.34 9.17
CA ILE A 113 -9.14 -16.98 10.33
C ILE A 113 -9.62 -18.36 9.90
N SER A 114 -9.13 -19.41 10.55
CA SER A 114 -9.45 -20.81 10.19
C SER A 114 -9.22 -21.18 8.71
N GLY A 115 -8.31 -20.48 8.03
CA GLY A 115 -8.00 -20.70 6.61
C GLY A 115 -8.80 -19.84 5.62
N GLU A 116 -9.82 -19.12 6.10
CA GLU A 116 -10.60 -18.18 5.31
C GLU A 116 -10.10 -16.75 5.49
N LEU A 117 -10.02 -16.00 4.39
CA LEU A 117 -9.68 -14.58 4.44
C LEU A 117 -10.92 -13.79 4.87
N THR A 118 -10.91 -13.26 6.08
CA THR A 118 -11.97 -12.39 6.59
C THR A 118 -11.55 -10.94 6.51
N ARG A 119 -12.53 -10.04 6.32
CA ARG A 119 -12.33 -8.59 6.38
C ARG A 119 -13.29 -7.97 7.37
N THR A 120 -12.77 -7.38 8.43
CA THR A 120 -13.54 -6.75 9.49
C THR A 120 -13.31 -5.25 9.46
N VAL A 121 -14.40 -4.48 9.52
CA VAL A 121 -14.37 -3.01 9.58
C VAL A 121 -15.04 -2.57 10.87
N ALA A 122 -14.28 -1.97 11.78
CA ALA A 122 -14.81 -1.49 13.04
C ALA A 122 -13.97 -0.35 13.62
N PRO A 123 -14.55 0.47 14.51
CA PRO A 123 -13.80 1.35 15.41
C PRO A 123 -12.69 0.62 16.16
N LEU A 124 -11.48 1.19 16.25
CA LEU A 124 -10.33 0.55 16.91
C LEU A 124 -10.63 0.16 18.37
N ASN A 125 -11.39 0.99 19.09
CA ASN A 125 -11.78 0.74 20.48
C ASN A 125 -12.72 -0.47 20.67
N ASN A 126 -13.32 -0.99 19.59
CA ASN A 126 -14.18 -2.18 19.68
C ASN A 126 -13.39 -3.49 19.66
N PHE A 127 -12.08 -3.48 19.37
CA PHE A 127 -11.24 -4.69 19.35
C PHE A 127 -10.71 -5.09 20.73
N GLY A 128 -10.93 -4.27 21.76
CA GLY A 128 -10.46 -4.50 23.13
C GLY A 128 -9.07 -3.91 23.41
N GLU A 129 -8.74 -3.81 24.69
CA GLU A 129 -7.48 -3.20 25.16
C GLU A 129 -6.26 -4.05 24.80
N ALA A 130 -6.34 -5.37 24.94
CA ALA A 130 -5.24 -6.29 24.64
C ALA A 130 -4.84 -6.23 23.15
N PHE A 131 -5.83 -6.26 22.24
CA PHE A 131 -5.58 -6.05 20.81
C PHE A 131 -4.97 -4.67 20.55
N SER A 132 -5.54 -3.61 21.13
CA SER A 132 -5.05 -2.24 20.95
C SER A 132 -3.60 -2.08 21.41
N TYR A 133 -3.23 -2.75 22.50
CA TYR A 133 -1.86 -2.78 23.01
C TYR A 133 -0.91 -3.53 22.07
N ALA A 134 -1.25 -4.76 21.67
CA ALA A 134 -0.43 -5.55 20.76
C ALA A 134 -0.24 -4.86 19.41
N PHE A 135 -1.32 -4.27 18.87
CA PHE A 135 -1.31 -3.45 17.68
C PHE A 135 -0.40 -2.23 17.83
N GLY A 136 -0.47 -1.52 18.96
CA GLY A 136 0.38 -0.37 19.26
C GLY A 136 1.87 -0.72 19.31
N GLU A 137 2.24 -1.83 19.93
CA GLU A 137 3.62 -2.30 20.02
C GLU A 137 4.17 -2.71 18.65
N VAL A 138 3.37 -3.42 17.84
CA VAL A 138 3.73 -3.72 16.45
C VAL A 138 3.92 -2.43 15.66
N LYS A 139 2.93 -1.53 15.68
CA LYS A 139 3.00 -0.26 14.94
C LYS A 139 4.27 0.52 15.30
N LYS A 140 4.60 0.62 16.59
CA LYS A 140 5.80 1.26 17.09
C LYS A 140 7.07 0.59 16.57
N ALA A 141 7.13 -0.73 16.59
CA ALA A 141 8.27 -1.49 16.07
C ALA A 141 8.45 -1.29 14.56
N VAL A 142 7.36 -1.31 13.78
CA VAL A 142 7.39 -1.12 12.32
C VAL A 142 7.73 0.33 11.95
N ALA A 143 7.27 1.32 12.72
CA ALA A 143 7.63 2.72 12.55
C ALA A 143 9.14 2.99 12.72
N ALA A 144 9.83 2.15 13.49
CA ALA A 144 11.28 2.23 13.67
C ALA A 144 12.10 1.55 12.57
N LEU A 145 11.45 0.81 11.64
CA LEU A 145 12.13 0.17 10.52
C LEU A 145 12.67 1.20 9.52
N PRO A 146 13.72 0.85 8.74
CA PRO A 146 14.24 1.74 7.72
C PRO A 146 13.17 2.09 6.68
N GLN A 147 13.28 3.29 6.11
CA GLN A 147 12.47 3.68 4.97
C GLN A 147 12.80 2.78 3.77
N GLU A 148 11.76 2.27 3.12
CA GLU A 148 11.88 1.50 1.90
C GLU A 148 12.29 2.42 0.73
N SER A 149 13.30 1.99 -0.02
CA SER A 149 13.89 2.76 -1.13
C SER A 149 14.11 1.93 -2.40
N LYS A 150 14.06 0.60 -2.29
CA LYS A 150 14.24 -0.34 -3.40
C LYS A 150 12.92 -0.66 -4.08
N LEU A 151 11.82 -0.71 -3.31
CA LEU A 151 10.50 -1.06 -3.84
C LEU A 151 9.97 0.04 -4.79
N ARG A 152 9.51 -0.39 -5.97
CA ARG A 152 9.05 0.54 -7.00
C ARG A 152 7.63 1.04 -6.76
N ALA A 153 6.71 0.12 -6.50
CA ALA A 153 5.28 0.41 -6.32
C ALA A 153 4.60 -0.73 -5.53
N PHE A 154 3.35 -0.51 -5.16
CA PHE A 154 2.44 -1.57 -4.73
C PHE A 154 1.28 -1.72 -5.72
N LEU A 155 0.75 -2.93 -5.84
CA LEU A 155 -0.53 -3.20 -6.48
C LEU A 155 -1.55 -3.59 -5.41
N ARG A 156 -2.68 -2.92 -5.39
CA ARG A 156 -3.83 -3.27 -4.54
C ARG A 156 -5.01 -3.63 -5.43
N ALA A 157 -5.69 -4.74 -5.12
CA ALA A 157 -6.97 -5.08 -5.73
C ALA A 157 -8.10 -4.95 -4.70
N GLU A 158 -9.24 -4.43 -5.14
CA GLU A 158 -10.46 -4.29 -4.35
C GLU A 158 -11.60 -4.97 -5.13
N PRO A 159 -12.30 -5.95 -4.56
CA PRO A 159 -13.49 -6.51 -5.18
C PRO A 159 -14.53 -5.42 -5.43
N VAL A 160 -15.14 -5.44 -6.61
CA VAL A 160 -16.19 -4.50 -7.01
C VAL A 160 -17.52 -5.24 -6.96
N GLU A 161 -18.42 -4.76 -6.10
CA GLU A 161 -19.69 -5.41 -5.78
C GLU A 161 -20.83 -4.37 -5.72
N GLY A 162 -22.08 -4.85 -5.71
CA GLY A 162 -23.27 -4.01 -5.57
C GLY A 162 -23.36 -2.88 -6.61
N ASP A 163 -23.68 -1.67 -6.14
CA ASP A 163 -23.90 -0.50 -6.99
C ASP A 163 -22.64 -0.08 -7.77
N GLU A 164 -21.44 -0.27 -7.22
CA GLU A 164 -20.19 0.01 -7.94
C GLU A 164 -20.01 -0.95 -9.13
N LEU A 165 -20.40 -2.22 -8.97
CA LEU A 165 -20.37 -3.20 -10.05
C LEU A 165 -21.40 -2.89 -11.14
N ALA A 166 -22.60 -2.48 -10.76
CA ALA A 166 -23.62 -2.04 -11.70
C ALA A 166 -23.12 -0.84 -12.52
N SER A 167 -22.64 0.21 -11.83
CA SER A 167 -22.10 1.41 -12.48
C SER A 167 -20.91 1.10 -13.40
N TYR A 168 -20.04 0.17 -12.99
CA TYR A 168 -18.93 -0.29 -13.83
C TYR A 168 -19.43 -0.98 -15.11
N ARG A 169 -20.39 -1.91 -14.99
CA ARG A 169 -20.97 -2.62 -16.13
C ARG A 169 -21.66 -1.68 -17.11
N ASP A 170 -22.38 -0.68 -16.61
CA ASP A 170 -23.07 0.31 -17.44
C ASP A 170 -22.07 1.15 -18.25
N LYS A 171 -20.95 1.55 -17.63
CA LYS A 171 -19.91 2.34 -18.31
C LYS A 171 -19.16 1.53 -19.36
N VAL A 172 -18.77 0.30 -19.04
CA VAL A 172 -18.01 -0.54 -19.97
C VAL A 172 -18.89 -1.04 -21.11
N SER A 173 -20.15 -1.37 -20.86
CA SER A 173 -21.08 -1.81 -21.93
C SER A 173 -21.38 -0.72 -22.95
N ALA A 174 -21.31 0.56 -22.57
CA ALA A 174 -21.40 1.68 -23.50
C ALA A 174 -20.16 1.81 -24.42
N ASP A 175 -18.99 1.37 -23.95
CA ASP A 175 -17.71 1.43 -24.66
C ASP A 175 -17.33 0.11 -25.38
N GLY A 176 -18.05 -1.00 -25.15
CA GLY A 176 -17.84 -2.30 -25.82
C GLY A 176 -18.21 -3.54 -24.98
N GLU A 177 -17.87 -4.74 -25.48
CA GLU A 177 -18.06 -5.99 -24.73
C GLU A 177 -17.09 -6.10 -23.54
N LEU A 178 -17.62 -6.51 -22.39
CA LEU A 178 -16.86 -6.70 -21.17
C LEU A 178 -15.99 -7.97 -21.27
N LYS A 179 -14.72 -7.80 -21.61
CA LYS A 179 -13.79 -8.93 -21.75
C LYS A 179 -13.50 -9.58 -20.40
N VAL A 180 -13.97 -10.81 -20.24
CA VAL A 180 -13.65 -11.65 -19.08
C VAL A 180 -12.28 -12.29 -19.30
N LEU A 181 -11.35 -12.06 -18.37
CA LEU A 181 -10.03 -12.68 -18.40
C LEU A 181 -10.01 -14.00 -17.63
N GLU A 182 -9.36 -14.99 -18.23
CA GLU A 182 -9.18 -16.29 -17.61
C GLU A 182 -8.06 -16.28 -16.57
N THR A 183 -8.14 -17.18 -15.59
CA THR A 183 -7.11 -17.31 -14.55
C THR A 183 -5.71 -17.53 -15.16
N ALA A 184 -5.60 -18.29 -16.25
CA ALA A 184 -4.34 -18.52 -16.95
C ALA A 184 -3.72 -17.24 -17.54
N GLU A 185 -4.55 -16.26 -17.91
CA GLU A 185 -4.08 -14.96 -18.40
C GLU A 185 -3.57 -14.10 -17.27
N LEU A 186 -4.25 -14.12 -16.11
CA LEU A 186 -3.83 -13.39 -14.92
C LEU A 186 -2.49 -13.91 -14.37
N GLN A 187 -2.25 -15.21 -14.47
CA GLN A 187 -1.00 -15.84 -14.02
C GLN A 187 0.25 -15.34 -14.77
N LYS A 188 0.09 -14.75 -15.97
CA LYS A 188 1.19 -14.15 -16.72
C LYS A 188 1.79 -12.93 -16.01
N VAL A 189 1.01 -12.30 -15.12
CA VAL A 189 1.47 -11.20 -14.27
C VAL A 189 1.31 -11.62 -12.81
N ARG A 190 2.40 -12.08 -12.20
CA ARG A 190 2.40 -12.67 -10.85
C ARG A 190 1.76 -11.75 -9.81
N GLU A 191 2.10 -10.47 -9.86
CA GLU A 191 1.63 -9.44 -8.94
C GLU A 191 0.11 -9.24 -9.06
N LEU A 192 -0.43 -9.31 -10.27
CA LEU A 192 -1.87 -9.21 -10.53
C LEU A 192 -2.62 -10.38 -9.91
N MET A 193 -2.16 -11.60 -10.14
CA MET A 193 -2.77 -12.80 -9.55
C MET A 193 -2.67 -12.79 -8.03
N ALA A 194 -1.55 -12.33 -7.47
CA ALA A 194 -1.38 -12.19 -6.03
C ALA A 194 -2.38 -11.19 -5.43
N ALA A 195 -2.55 -10.02 -6.06
CA ALA A 195 -3.47 -8.99 -5.56
C ALA A 195 -4.93 -9.47 -5.59
N ILE A 196 -5.32 -10.22 -6.63
CA ILE A 196 -6.67 -10.82 -6.74
C ILE A 196 -6.90 -11.91 -5.68
N LYS A 197 -5.89 -12.72 -5.36
CA LYS A 197 -6.01 -13.77 -4.32
C LYS A 197 -6.08 -13.20 -2.90
N GLU A 198 -5.43 -12.08 -2.66
CA GLU A 198 -5.30 -11.43 -1.35
C GLU A 198 -5.82 -9.98 -1.46
N PRO A 199 -7.13 -9.77 -1.66
CA PRO A 199 -7.70 -8.44 -1.86
C PRO A 199 -7.37 -7.51 -0.69
N PHE A 200 -7.27 -6.22 -1.01
CA PHE A 200 -6.87 -5.12 -0.13
C PHE A 200 -5.42 -5.20 0.41
N ARG A 201 -4.67 -6.28 0.15
CA ARG A 201 -3.24 -6.37 0.47
C ARG A 201 -2.43 -5.50 -0.49
N LEU A 202 -1.35 -4.90 0.00
CA LEU A 202 -0.40 -4.18 -0.86
C LEU A 202 0.64 -5.15 -1.40
N VAL A 203 0.45 -5.63 -2.64
CA VAL A 203 1.39 -6.55 -3.29
C VAL A 203 2.59 -5.77 -3.82
N PRO A 204 3.82 -6.10 -3.41
CA PRO A 204 5.02 -5.37 -3.83
C PRO A 204 5.32 -5.57 -5.32
N ILE A 205 5.60 -4.47 -6.02
CA ILE A 205 6.23 -4.45 -7.35
C ILE A 205 7.69 -4.04 -7.15
N GLU A 206 8.59 -5.03 -7.16
CA GLU A 206 9.98 -4.86 -6.72
C GLU A 206 10.82 -3.98 -7.65
N ASN A 207 10.54 -3.94 -8.96
CA ASN A 207 11.35 -3.19 -9.92
C ASN A 207 10.55 -2.66 -11.11
N GLU A 208 11.21 -1.83 -11.93
CA GLU A 208 10.60 -1.19 -13.10
C GLU A 208 10.21 -2.19 -14.19
N GLU A 209 10.93 -3.30 -14.34
CA GLU A 209 10.61 -4.35 -15.31
C GLU A 209 9.25 -4.99 -14.99
N ARG A 210 9.01 -5.33 -13.73
CA ARG A 210 7.73 -5.86 -13.25
C ARG A 210 6.60 -4.86 -13.45
N LEU A 211 6.86 -3.58 -13.18
CA LEU A 211 5.88 -2.51 -13.42
C LEU A 211 5.55 -2.37 -14.91
N ARG A 212 6.56 -2.46 -15.79
CA ARG A 212 6.39 -2.41 -17.24
C ARG A 212 5.56 -3.58 -17.75
N VAL A 213 5.84 -4.80 -17.30
CA VAL A 213 5.04 -6.00 -17.65
C VAL A 213 3.56 -5.80 -17.28
N LEU A 214 3.27 -5.24 -16.10
CA LEU A 214 1.90 -4.91 -15.71
C LEU A 214 1.28 -3.86 -16.64
N GLN A 215 1.99 -2.80 -16.98
CA GLN A 215 1.48 -1.73 -17.87
C GLN A 215 1.23 -2.22 -19.31
N GLU A 216 2.11 -3.08 -19.83
CA GLU A 216 1.95 -3.73 -21.13
C GLU A 216 0.75 -4.68 -21.12
N PHE A 217 0.54 -5.41 -20.03
CA PHE A 217 -0.65 -6.23 -19.85
C PHE A 217 -1.94 -5.39 -19.87
N ILE A 218 -1.99 -4.29 -19.10
CA ILE A 218 -3.14 -3.37 -19.07
C ILE A 218 -3.43 -2.83 -20.48
N THR A 219 -2.39 -2.38 -21.19
CA THR A 219 -2.53 -1.76 -22.52
C THR A 219 -2.96 -2.79 -23.57
N SER A 220 -2.32 -3.96 -23.60
CA SER A 220 -2.62 -5.02 -24.59
C SER A 220 -4.01 -5.63 -24.40
N ARG A 221 -4.54 -5.63 -23.18
CA ARG A 221 -5.89 -6.10 -22.86
C ARG A 221 -6.95 -5.01 -22.92
N GLN A 222 -6.55 -3.76 -23.19
CA GLN A 222 -7.45 -2.60 -23.25
C GLN A 222 -8.34 -2.50 -22.00
N LEU A 223 -7.74 -2.72 -20.82
CA LEU A 223 -8.50 -2.70 -19.57
C LEU A 223 -9.05 -1.30 -19.31
N TYR A 224 -10.29 -1.25 -18.82
CA TYR A 224 -10.98 0.01 -18.55
C TYR A 224 -10.29 0.79 -17.42
N GLY A 225 -9.96 2.06 -17.67
CA GLY A 225 -9.36 2.98 -16.70
C GLY A 225 -7.96 3.47 -17.10
N LEU A 226 -7.19 3.89 -16.11
CA LEU A 226 -5.83 4.42 -16.23
C LEU A 226 -4.79 3.35 -15.85
N ARG A 227 -3.54 3.53 -16.30
CA ARG A 227 -2.43 2.62 -15.95
C ARG A 227 -2.18 2.49 -14.44
N THR A 228 -2.59 3.48 -13.65
CA THR A 228 -2.47 3.49 -12.18
C THR A 228 -3.77 3.16 -11.46
N LEU A 229 -4.91 3.14 -12.15
CA LEU A 229 -6.22 2.81 -11.61
C LEU A 229 -7.11 2.22 -12.71
N PHE A 230 -7.29 0.90 -12.71
CA PHE A 230 -7.98 0.18 -13.76
C PHE A 230 -8.91 -0.88 -13.20
N TYR A 231 -9.84 -1.35 -14.01
CA TYR A 231 -10.79 -2.39 -13.67
C TYR A 231 -10.52 -3.64 -14.49
N LEU A 232 -10.75 -4.79 -13.88
CA LEU A 232 -10.54 -6.08 -14.48
C LEU A 232 -11.66 -7.01 -14.08
N THR A 233 -12.32 -7.60 -15.08
CA THR A 233 -13.25 -8.72 -14.87
C THR A 233 -12.57 -10.03 -15.21
N SER A 234 -12.73 -11.01 -14.32
CA SER A 234 -12.18 -12.34 -14.48
C SER A 234 -13.17 -13.41 -14.02
N THR A 235 -12.82 -14.67 -14.25
CA THR A 235 -13.55 -15.82 -13.69
C THR A 235 -13.54 -15.88 -12.15
N ARG A 236 -12.75 -15.03 -11.48
CA ARG A 236 -12.73 -14.90 -10.00
C ARG A 236 -13.57 -13.75 -9.47
N GLY A 237 -14.11 -12.91 -10.34
CA GLY A 237 -14.85 -11.70 -9.99
C GLY A 237 -14.32 -10.46 -10.72
N THR A 238 -14.92 -9.33 -10.37
CA THR A 238 -14.51 -8.01 -10.89
C THR A 238 -13.75 -7.27 -9.82
N TYR A 239 -12.62 -6.67 -10.20
CA TYR A 239 -11.71 -6.00 -9.30
C TYR A 239 -11.34 -4.62 -9.82
N LYS A 240 -11.23 -3.68 -8.90
CA LYS A 240 -10.60 -2.38 -9.08
C LYS A 240 -9.17 -2.50 -8.60
N LEU A 241 -8.23 -2.17 -9.48
CA LEU A 241 -6.81 -2.30 -9.23
C LEU A 241 -6.16 -0.93 -9.21
N GLN A 242 -5.33 -0.69 -8.21
CA GLN A 242 -4.61 0.56 -8.02
C GLN A 242 -3.13 0.31 -7.86
N VAL A 243 -2.32 1.03 -8.65
CA VAL A 243 -0.87 1.10 -8.49
C VAL A 243 -0.57 2.27 -7.55
N LEU A 244 0.11 1.99 -6.45
CA LEU A 244 0.41 2.93 -5.39
C LEU A 244 1.91 3.18 -5.30
N ASP A 245 2.30 4.46 -5.25
CA ASP A 245 3.69 4.86 -5.03
C ASP A 245 4.18 4.44 -3.63
N THR A 246 5.46 4.15 -3.51
CA THR A 246 6.14 3.79 -2.25
C THR A 246 6.65 4.99 -1.48
N ALA A 247 6.99 6.07 -2.18
CA ALA A 247 7.44 7.32 -1.59
C ALA A 247 6.99 8.51 -2.42
N ARG A 248 6.56 9.58 -1.73
CA ARG A 248 6.33 10.90 -2.33
C ARG A 248 6.91 11.94 -1.38
N THR A 249 7.97 12.59 -1.81
CA THR A 249 8.53 13.77 -1.15
C THR A 249 8.16 14.98 -2.01
N GLN A 250 7.57 16.03 -1.44
CA GLN A 250 7.38 17.28 -2.19
C GLN A 250 8.73 17.70 -2.80
N ALA A 251 8.70 18.12 -4.07
CA ALA A 251 9.80 18.91 -4.62
C ALA A 251 9.99 20.14 -3.71
N PRO A 252 11.23 20.54 -3.39
CA PRO A 252 11.49 21.66 -2.50
C PRO A 252 10.67 22.87 -2.96
N GLU A 253 9.94 23.50 -2.03
CA GLU A 253 9.22 24.74 -2.29
C GLU A 253 10.16 25.66 -3.07
N ARG A 254 9.76 26.07 -4.28
CA ARG A 254 10.49 27.10 -5.03
C ARG A 254 10.66 28.26 -4.06
N LYS A 255 11.89 28.52 -3.62
CA LYS A 255 12.24 29.69 -2.81
C LYS A 255 11.50 30.87 -3.42
N LYS A 256 10.54 31.44 -2.69
CA LYS A 256 9.86 32.66 -3.13
C LYS A 256 10.95 33.63 -3.54
N ALA A 257 10.96 34.03 -4.81
CA ALA A 257 11.88 35.05 -5.28
C ALA A 257 11.75 36.27 -4.35
N PRO A 258 12.86 36.87 -3.91
CA PRO A 258 12.80 38.02 -3.01
C PRO A 258 11.93 39.11 -3.63
N ALA A 259 10.99 39.62 -2.83
CA ALA A 259 10.06 40.65 -3.26
C ALA A 259 10.82 41.84 -3.84
N ALA A 260 10.44 42.27 -5.04
CA ALA A 260 11.03 43.43 -5.69
C ALA A 260 10.90 44.66 -4.78
N ALA A 261 12.03 45.33 -4.54
CA ALA A 261 12.08 46.54 -3.72
C ALA A 261 11.13 47.63 -4.26
N PRO A 262 10.51 48.44 -3.38
CA PRO A 262 9.57 49.47 -3.80
C PRO A 262 10.27 50.51 -4.68
N LYS A 263 9.75 50.73 -5.89
CA LYS A 263 10.21 51.79 -6.79
C LYS A 263 10.01 53.13 -6.08
N LYS A 264 11.12 53.83 -5.79
CA LYS A 264 11.08 55.25 -5.38
C LYS A 264 10.32 56.05 -6.43
N ALA A 265 9.26 56.73 -5.99
CA ALA A 265 8.55 57.71 -6.81
C ALA A 265 9.55 58.80 -7.26
N LYS A 266 9.66 59.01 -8.58
CA LYS A 266 10.35 60.18 -9.11
C LYS A 266 9.53 61.42 -8.75
N ALA A 267 10.14 62.33 -8.01
CA ALA A 267 9.61 63.66 -7.80
C ALA A 267 9.46 64.38 -9.15
N SER A 268 8.26 64.89 -9.42
CA SER A 268 8.00 65.79 -10.54
C SER A 268 8.75 67.12 -10.32
N PRO A 269 9.41 67.68 -11.36
CA PRO A 269 10.07 68.97 -11.23
C PRO A 269 9.03 70.11 -11.19
N ALA A 270 9.30 71.08 -10.33
CA ALA A 270 8.52 72.29 -10.15
C ALA A 270 8.54 73.16 -11.42
N THR A 271 7.35 73.45 -11.96
CA THR A 271 7.16 74.47 -12.99
C THR A 271 7.10 75.84 -12.33
N LYS A 272 8.12 76.67 -12.57
CA LYS A 272 8.14 78.10 -12.23
C LYS A 272 7.33 78.85 -13.29
N LYS A 273 6.31 79.59 -12.85
CA LYS A 273 5.51 80.52 -13.67
C LYS A 273 6.37 81.66 -14.23
N ARG A 274 5.99 82.15 -15.41
CA ARG A 274 5.98 83.60 -15.70
C ARG A 274 4.55 84.10 -15.52
#